data_AF-A0A809SEP5-F1
#
_entry.id   AF-A0A809SEP5-F1
#
_cell.length_a   1.000
_cell.length_b   1.000
_cell.length_c   1.000
_cell.angle_alpha   90.00
_cell.angle_beta   90.00
_cell.angle_gamma   90.00
#
_symmetry.space_group_name_H-M   'P 1'
#
loop_
_entity.id
_entity.type
_entity.pdbx_description
1 polymer ?
#
loop_
_entity_poly.entity_id
_entity_poly.type
_entity_poly.pdbx_seq_one_letter_code
_entity_poly.pdbx_strand_id
1 'polypeptide(L)'
;MAWFEKEMDYARAQLTEVSRDSIALAGDKLGEVVKQGAAEVGAELREVVQTTSQEIDVKLDKISAELHSQRQFTKDDVRELVDYAADKLSVVLDERVANAKEEISSLVQEKVEYFKAEVDSFFVQRQQDLARERRRLLLNVLIAVLASVSVGVVSWFYQNLARGEMDLFAVFRVVLTALTGGYVVYLLVRVLLRWRRMKEHRKDVMFLAMRYWGVLRPDSVFSHVVLIMVLGLLMGLVAFPGVLAHVPGGPELMKVIQDMFPHIRF
;
A
#
# COMPACT_ATOMS: atom_id res chain seq x y z
N MET A 1 -106.11 12.97 89.51
CA MET A 1 -105.51 13.09 88.17
C MET A 1 -104.65 14.36 88.07
N ALA A 2 -105.15 15.56 88.38
CA ALA A 2 -104.41 16.83 88.20
C ALA A 2 -103.17 17.08 89.10
N TRP A 3 -103.01 16.40 90.24
CA TRP A 3 -101.84 16.57 91.12
C TRP A 3 -100.60 15.82 90.62
N PHE A 4 -100.80 14.61 90.09
CA PHE A 4 -99.74 13.77 89.53
C PHE A 4 -99.12 14.38 88.26
N GLU A 5 -99.94 15.03 87.43
CA GLU A 5 -99.48 15.73 86.22
C GLU A 5 -98.56 16.91 86.57
N LYS A 6 -98.88 17.64 87.65
CA LYS A 6 -98.12 18.81 88.10
C LYS A 6 -96.77 18.45 88.74
N GLU A 7 -96.72 17.38 89.53
CA GLU A 7 -95.46 16.85 90.07
C GLU A 7 -94.58 16.23 89.00
N MET A 8 -95.16 15.52 88.03
CA MET A 8 -94.40 14.99 86.89
C MET A 8 -93.84 16.11 86.00
N ASP A 9 -94.61 17.15 85.71
CA ASP A 9 -94.12 18.28 84.92
C ASP A 9 -93.06 19.10 85.68
N TYR A 10 -93.21 19.26 87.00
CA TYR A 10 -92.19 19.91 87.83
C TYR A 10 -90.88 19.09 87.89
N ALA A 11 -90.98 17.77 88.10
CA ALA A 11 -89.83 16.88 88.09
C ALA A 11 -89.15 16.82 86.70
N ARG A 12 -89.94 16.85 85.62
CA ARG A 12 -89.44 16.89 84.25
C ARG A 12 -88.76 18.22 83.93
N ALA A 13 -89.30 19.34 84.40
CA ALA A 13 -88.69 20.65 84.26
C ALA A 13 -87.35 20.71 85.02
N GLN A 14 -87.31 20.25 86.27
CA GLN A 14 -86.07 20.21 87.06
C GLN A 14 -85.02 19.27 86.45
N LEU A 15 -85.42 18.08 85.97
CA LEU A 15 -84.52 17.17 85.26
C LEU A 15 -83.97 17.78 83.98
N THR A 16 -84.79 18.54 83.24
CA THR A 16 -84.36 19.20 82.00
C THR A 16 -83.38 20.35 82.30
N GLU A 17 -83.61 21.10 83.38
CA GLU A 17 -82.74 22.19 83.82
C GLU A 17 -81.41 21.66 84.37
N VAL A 18 -81.44 20.68 85.27
CA VAL A 18 -80.24 19.99 85.78
C VAL A 18 -79.46 19.31 84.66
N SER A 19 -80.15 18.71 83.67
CA SER A 19 -79.50 18.14 82.49
C SER A 19 -78.85 19.21 81.62
N ARG A 20 -79.49 20.37 81.40
CA ARG A 20 -78.89 21.47 80.65
C ARG A 20 -77.65 22.04 81.34
N ASP A 21 -77.73 22.30 82.64
CA ASP A 21 -76.60 22.82 83.40
C ASP A 21 -75.45 21.82 83.46
N SER A 22 -75.76 20.53 83.65
CA SER A 22 -74.74 19.47 83.64
C SER A 22 -74.09 19.32 82.27
N ILE A 23 -74.85 19.45 81.18
CA ILE A 23 -74.32 19.41 79.81
C ILE A 23 -73.49 20.65 79.49
N ALA A 24 -73.91 21.84 79.93
CA ALA A 24 -73.13 23.07 79.75
C ALA A 24 -71.81 23.03 80.53
N LEU A 25 -71.85 22.61 81.80
CA LEU A 25 -70.66 22.44 82.63
C LEU A 25 -69.71 21.37 82.06
N ALA A 26 -70.26 20.25 81.57
CA ALA A 26 -69.47 19.22 80.88
C ALA A 26 -68.90 19.73 79.55
N GLY A 27 -69.64 20.55 78.80
CA GLY A 27 -69.20 21.18 77.56
C GLY A 27 -68.03 22.14 77.78
N ASP A 28 -68.11 22.98 78.81
CA ASP A 28 -67.04 23.91 79.19
C ASP A 28 -65.79 23.15 79.68
N LYS A 29 -65.96 22.15 80.55
CA LYS A 29 -64.86 21.29 81.02
C LYS A 29 -64.20 20.52 79.88
N LEU A 30 -64.98 19.94 78.96
CA LEU A 30 -64.45 19.23 77.80
C LEU A 30 -63.77 20.19 76.82
N GLY A 31 -64.33 21.38 76.59
CA GLY A 31 -63.71 22.41 75.76
C GLY A 31 -62.37 22.88 76.31
N GLU A 32 -62.26 23.06 77.62
CA GLU A 32 -61.01 23.40 78.30
C GLU A 32 -59.97 22.28 78.20
N VAL A 33 -60.36 21.03 78.49
CA VAL A 33 -59.48 19.86 78.38
C VAL A 33 -59.02 19.64 76.93
N VAL A 34 -59.88 19.80 75.93
CA VAL A 34 -59.51 19.69 74.51
C VAL A 34 -58.56 20.81 74.10
N LYS A 35 -58.79 22.04 74.57
CA LYS A 35 -57.92 23.18 74.27
C LYS A 35 -56.54 23.04 74.92
N GLN A 36 -56.47 22.56 76.16
CA GLN A 36 -55.21 22.25 76.83
C GLN A 36 -54.51 21.07 76.16
N GLY A 37 -55.22 19.97 75.89
CA GLY A 37 -54.66 18.80 75.20
C GLY A 37 -54.14 19.14 73.81
N ALA A 38 -54.84 19.98 73.04
CA ALA A 38 -54.37 20.43 71.73
C ALA A 38 -53.12 21.32 71.82
N ALA A 39 -53.02 22.16 72.85
CA ALA A 39 -51.85 23.02 73.06
C ALA A 39 -50.62 22.21 73.51
N GLU A 40 -50.83 21.23 74.41
CA GLU A 40 -49.78 20.36 74.92
C GLU A 40 -49.27 19.41 73.83
N VAL A 41 -50.16 18.75 73.09
CA VAL A 41 -49.81 17.92 71.92
C VAL A 41 -49.14 18.74 70.83
N GLY A 42 -49.60 19.98 70.60
CA GLY A 42 -48.97 20.88 69.63
C GLY A 42 -47.55 21.30 70.04
N ALA A 43 -47.31 21.49 71.33
CA ALA A 43 -45.98 21.80 71.87
C ALA A 43 -45.06 20.58 71.77
N GLU A 44 -45.53 19.40 72.17
CA GLU A 44 -44.76 18.15 72.14
C GLU A 44 -44.41 17.74 70.70
N LEU A 45 -45.36 17.84 69.76
CA LEU A 45 -45.09 17.60 68.33
C LEU A 45 -44.05 18.57 67.78
N ARG A 46 -44.13 19.85 68.15
CA ARG A 46 -43.16 20.86 67.70
C ARG A 46 -41.77 20.56 68.25
N GLU A 47 -41.68 20.17 69.52
CA GLU A 47 -40.42 19.77 70.17
C GLU A 47 -39.81 18.53 69.51
N VAL A 48 -40.62 17.50 69.26
CA VAL A 48 -40.18 16.26 68.59
C VAL A 48 -39.72 16.54 67.16
N VAL A 49 -40.46 17.34 66.39
CA VAL A 49 -40.06 17.71 65.03
C VAL A 49 -38.77 18.51 65.03
N GLN A 50 -38.61 19.47 65.95
CA GLN A 50 -37.40 20.28 66.05
C GLN A 50 -36.18 19.45 66.44
N THR A 51 -36.34 18.54 67.42
CA THR A 51 -35.29 17.63 67.87
C THR A 51 -34.91 16.64 66.78
N THR A 52 -35.89 16.08 66.08
CA THR A 52 -35.67 15.13 64.98
C THR A 52 -34.99 15.83 63.80
N SER A 53 -35.36 17.07 63.48
CA SER A 53 -34.69 17.86 62.44
C SER A 53 -33.22 18.10 62.78
N GLN A 54 -32.91 18.44 64.04
CA GLN A 54 -31.52 18.62 64.48
C GLN A 54 -30.72 17.32 64.43
N GLU A 55 -31.30 16.20 64.85
CA GLU A 55 -30.65 14.90 64.72
C GLU A 55 -30.40 14.49 63.27
N ILE A 56 -31.34 14.81 62.37
CA ILE A 56 -31.19 14.54 60.93
C ILE A 56 -30.04 15.36 60.36
N ASP A 57 -29.96 16.66 60.67
CA ASP A 57 -28.86 17.51 60.20
C ASP A 57 -27.50 16.99 60.69
N VAL A 58 -27.39 16.62 61.97
CA VAL A 58 -26.16 16.03 62.52
C VAL A 58 -25.78 14.72 61.82
N LYS A 59 -26.77 13.87 61.50
CA LYS A 59 -26.51 12.63 60.76
C LYS A 59 -26.15 12.91 59.30
N LEU A 60 -26.75 13.89 58.65
CA LEU A 60 -26.42 14.29 57.29
C LEU A 60 -24.99 14.84 57.20
N ASP A 61 -24.58 15.67 58.15
CA ASP A 61 -23.20 16.18 58.23
C ASP A 61 -22.21 15.03 58.39
N LYS A 62 -22.52 14.07 59.27
CA LYS A 62 -21.71 12.86 59.45
C LYS A 62 -21.62 12.01 58.18
N ILE A 63 -22.75 11.78 57.50
CA ILE A 63 -22.78 11.05 56.23
C ILE A 63 -21.97 11.78 55.16
N SER A 64 -22.08 13.10 55.09
CA SER A 64 -21.33 13.92 54.13
C SER A 64 -19.82 13.84 54.35
N ALA A 65 -19.37 13.88 55.61
CA ALA A 65 -17.97 13.70 55.97
C ALA A 65 -17.45 12.30 55.65
N GLU A 66 -18.23 11.25 55.98
CA GLU A 66 -17.89 9.86 55.68
C GLU A 66 -17.80 9.63 54.17
N LEU A 67 -18.74 10.17 53.40
CA LEU A 67 -18.78 10.04 51.94
C LEU A 67 -17.61 10.77 51.28
N HIS A 68 -17.19 11.93 51.83
CA HIS A 68 -15.99 12.62 51.39
C HIS A 68 -14.71 11.82 51.68
N SER A 69 -14.61 11.20 52.87
CA SER A 69 -13.50 10.32 53.25
C SER A 69 -13.43 9.07 52.37
N GLN A 70 -14.56 8.42 52.10
CA GLN A 70 -14.63 7.25 51.21
C GLN A 70 -14.23 7.58 49.76
N ARG A 71 -14.55 8.77 49.24
CA ARG A 71 -14.10 9.20 47.89
C ARG A 71 -12.59 9.37 47.80
N GLN A 72 -11.94 9.81 48.86
CA GLN A 72 -10.48 9.95 48.87
C GLN A 72 -9.81 8.58 48.93
N PHE A 73 -10.30 7.69 49.80
CA PHE A 73 -9.82 6.32 49.89
C PHE A 73 -9.96 5.58 48.54
N THR A 74 -11.12 5.68 47.89
CA THR A 74 -11.33 5.07 46.57
C THR A 74 -10.47 5.67 45.45
N LYS A 75 -10.15 6.96 45.50
CA LYS A 75 -9.26 7.59 44.51
C LYS A 75 -7.82 7.12 44.66
N ASP A 76 -7.33 7.02 45.90
CA ASP A 76 -5.97 6.60 46.18
C ASP A 76 -5.79 5.10 45.88
N ASP A 77 -6.77 4.26 46.21
CA ASP A 77 -6.77 2.85 45.81
C ASP A 77 -6.75 2.67 44.28
N VAL A 78 -7.55 3.46 43.54
CA VAL A 78 -7.55 3.43 42.07
C VAL A 78 -6.20 3.88 41.52
N ARG A 79 -5.57 4.88 42.14
CA ARG A 79 -4.23 5.33 41.75
C ARG A 79 -3.20 4.24 41.96
N GLU A 80 -3.22 3.55 43.10
CA GLU A 80 -2.30 2.45 43.39
C GLU A 80 -2.47 1.28 42.40
N LEU A 81 -3.72 0.94 42.05
CA LEU A 81 -4.00 -0.08 41.03
C LEU A 81 -3.49 0.33 39.64
N VAL A 82 -3.64 1.60 39.26
CA VAL A 82 -3.12 2.12 37.98
C VAL A 82 -1.60 2.12 37.96
N ASP A 83 -0.95 2.57 39.05
CA ASP A 83 0.50 2.58 39.15
C ASP A 83 1.06 1.15 39.12
N TYR A 84 0.43 0.20 39.82
CA TYR A 84 0.79 -1.22 39.75
C TYR A 84 0.62 -1.79 38.34
N ALA A 85 -0.51 -1.49 37.69
CA ALA A 85 -0.76 -1.93 36.32
C ALA A 85 0.24 -1.32 35.35
N ALA A 86 0.60 -0.05 35.51
CA ALA A 86 1.59 0.63 34.67
C ALA A 86 2.97 0.01 34.83
N ASP A 87 3.42 -0.28 36.06
CA ASP A 87 4.71 -0.90 36.32
C ASP A 87 4.79 -2.32 35.73
N LYS A 88 3.72 -3.13 35.92
CA LYS A 88 3.63 -4.46 35.31
C LYS A 88 3.57 -4.41 33.79
N LEU A 89 2.83 -3.46 33.22
CA LEU A 89 2.72 -3.31 31.78
C LEU A 89 4.07 -2.88 31.19
N SER A 90 4.81 -1.99 31.86
CA SER A 90 6.14 -1.53 31.42
C SER A 90 7.12 -2.70 31.34
N VAL A 91 7.17 -3.56 32.36
CA VAL A 91 8.05 -4.74 32.36
C VAL A 91 7.71 -5.70 31.22
N VAL A 92 6.42 -5.99 30.99
CA VAL A 92 5.98 -6.89 29.92
C VAL A 92 6.24 -6.27 28.53
N LEU A 93 6.08 -4.95 28.39
CA LEU A 93 6.38 -4.24 27.15
C LEU A 93 7.87 -4.30 26.82
N ASP A 94 8.75 -4.03 27.80
CA ASP A 94 10.20 -4.09 27.61
C ASP A 94 10.66 -5.50 27.21
N GLU A 95 10.12 -6.53 27.87
CA GLU A 95 10.40 -7.93 27.51
C GLU A 95 9.95 -8.25 26.07
N ARG A 96 8.74 -7.84 25.68
CA ARG A 96 8.23 -8.05 24.32
C ARG A 96 9.04 -7.29 23.27
N VAL A 97 9.47 -6.07 23.57
CA VAL A 97 10.28 -5.25 22.66
C VAL A 97 11.67 -5.87 22.49
N ALA A 98 12.28 -6.37 23.56
CA ALA A 98 13.56 -7.07 23.50
C ALA A 98 13.48 -8.33 22.62
N ASN A 99 12.47 -9.17 22.85
CA ASN A 99 12.23 -10.38 22.05
C ASN A 99 11.95 -10.04 20.58
N ALA A 100 11.11 -9.04 20.31
CA ALA A 100 10.81 -8.61 18.94
C ALA A 100 12.06 -8.08 18.22
N LYS A 101 12.94 -7.35 18.92
CA LYS A 101 14.19 -6.86 18.36
C LYS A 101 15.13 -8.01 17.97
N GLU A 102 15.24 -9.03 18.81
CA GLU A 102 16.03 -10.22 18.53
C GLU A 102 15.47 -11.00 17.32
N GLU A 103 14.16 -11.22 17.29
CA GLU A 103 13.49 -11.92 16.19
C GLU A 103 13.62 -11.15 14.87
N ILE A 104 13.41 -9.83 14.87
CA ILE A 104 13.61 -8.98 13.69
C ILE A 104 15.06 -9.03 13.23
N SER A 105 16.03 -8.94 14.15
CA SER A 105 17.45 -9.00 13.78
C SER A 105 17.81 -10.34 13.15
N SER A 106 17.33 -11.44 13.72
CA SER A 106 17.52 -12.79 13.18
C SER A 106 16.91 -12.92 11.78
N LEU A 107 15.66 -12.45 11.60
CA LEU A 107 14.98 -12.48 10.31
C LEU A 107 15.70 -11.64 9.25
N VAL A 108 16.17 -10.45 9.62
CA VAL A 108 16.94 -9.57 8.72
C VAL A 108 18.23 -10.27 8.32
N GLN A 109 18.95 -10.87 9.27
CA GLN A 109 20.18 -11.60 8.97
C GLN A 109 19.93 -12.76 8.00
N GLU A 110 18.91 -13.59 8.25
CA GLU A 110 18.53 -14.70 7.37
C GLU A 110 18.19 -14.21 5.95
N LYS A 111 17.39 -13.13 5.84
CA LYS A 111 17.00 -12.57 4.53
C LYS A 111 18.18 -11.94 3.79
N VAL A 112 19.10 -11.29 4.49
CA VAL A 112 20.32 -10.73 3.90
C VAL A 112 21.24 -11.84 3.42
N GLU A 113 21.39 -12.91 4.19
CA GLU A 113 22.23 -14.05 3.81
C GLU A 113 21.65 -14.81 2.62
N TYR A 114 20.33 -15.05 2.62
CA TYR A 114 19.62 -15.59 1.46
C TYR A 114 19.78 -14.71 0.23
N PHE A 115 19.59 -13.39 0.38
CA PHE A 115 19.74 -12.44 -0.73
C PHE A 115 21.17 -12.44 -1.27
N LYS A 116 22.17 -12.48 -0.40
CA LYS A 116 23.58 -12.57 -0.79
C LYS A 116 23.85 -13.86 -1.57
N ALA A 117 23.36 -15.00 -1.09
CA ALA A 117 23.50 -16.27 -1.77
C ALA A 117 22.83 -16.27 -3.16
N GLU A 118 21.63 -15.70 -3.27
CA GLU A 118 20.91 -15.58 -4.54
C GLU A 118 21.59 -14.60 -5.52
N VAL A 119 22.11 -13.48 -5.01
CA VAL A 119 22.85 -12.51 -5.82
C VAL A 119 24.17 -13.10 -6.32
N ASP A 120 24.91 -13.78 -5.46
CA ASP A 120 26.15 -14.47 -5.84
C ASP A 120 25.86 -15.57 -6.87
N SER A 121 24.79 -16.37 -6.67
CA SER A 121 24.38 -17.40 -7.63
C SER A 121 23.99 -16.79 -8.98
N PHE A 122 23.27 -15.66 -8.97
CA PHE A 122 22.90 -14.93 -10.18
C PHE A 122 24.13 -14.38 -10.91
N PHE A 123 25.12 -13.82 -10.20
CA PHE A 123 26.35 -13.33 -10.81
C PHE A 123 27.19 -14.46 -11.39
N VAL A 124 27.33 -15.58 -10.68
CA VAL A 124 28.04 -16.78 -11.17
C VAL A 124 27.35 -17.33 -12.42
N GLN A 125 26.04 -17.53 -12.38
CA GLN A 125 25.26 -18.00 -13.53
C GLN A 125 25.36 -17.03 -14.71
N ARG A 126 25.28 -15.72 -14.45
CA ARG A 126 25.37 -14.70 -15.51
C ARG A 126 26.75 -14.65 -16.14
N GLN A 127 27.83 -14.81 -15.37
CA GLN A 127 29.18 -14.89 -15.93
C GLN A 127 29.36 -16.15 -16.79
N GLN A 128 28.83 -17.30 -16.35
CA GLN A 128 28.85 -18.54 -17.14
C GLN A 128 28.02 -18.42 -18.43
N ASP A 129 26.86 -17.77 -18.37
CA ASP A 129 26.04 -17.52 -19.55
C ASP A 129 26.69 -16.53 -20.50
N LEU A 130 27.36 -15.48 -20.01
CA LEU A 130 28.13 -14.57 -20.87
C LEU A 130 29.28 -15.28 -21.61
N ALA A 131 29.98 -16.21 -20.95
CA ALA A 131 31.02 -17.01 -21.59
C ALA A 131 30.44 -17.92 -22.69
N ARG A 132 29.29 -18.57 -22.43
CA ARG A 132 28.57 -19.39 -23.42
C ARG A 132 28.02 -18.56 -24.58
N GLU A 133 27.48 -17.39 -24.31
CA GLU A 133 26.97 -16.47 -25.33
C GLU A 133 28.09 -15.94 -26.22
N ARG A 134 29.23 -15.54 -25.66
CA ARG A 134 30.41 -15.12 -26.45
C ARG A 134 30.86 -16.22 -27.41
N ARG A 135 30.94 -17.47 -26.95
CA ARG A 135 31.34 -18.60 -27.80
C ARG A 135 30.34 -18.86 -28.93
N ARG A 136 29.04 -18.81 -28.66
CA ARG A 136 27.99 -18.95 -29.70
C ARG A 136 27.99 -17.78 -30.68
N LEU A 137 28.22 -16.56 -30.19
CA LEU A 137 28.28 -15.37 -31.04
C LEU A 137 29.50 -15.43 -31.97
N LEU A 138 30.68 -15.80 -31.44
CA LEU A 138 31.88 -16.03 -32.23
C LEU A 138 31.67 -17.11 -33.31
N LEU A 139 31.06 -18.24 -32.95
CA LEU A 139 30.75 -19.30 -33.91
C LEU A 139 29.79 -18.85 -35.01
N ASN A 140 28.72 -18.15 -34.65
CA ASN A 140 27.76 -17.66 -35.64
C ASN A 140 28.39 -16.59 -36.56
N VAL A 141 29.24 -15.71 -36.02
CA VAL A 141 29.99 -14.72 -36.83
C VAL A 141 30.95 -15.45 -37.76
N LEU A 142 31.67 -16.47 -37.28
CA LEU A 142 32.59 -17.26 -38.09
C LEU A 142 31.87 -17.98 -39.23
N ILE A 143 30.68 -18.56 -38.97
CA ILE A 143 29.83 -19.16 -40.01
C ILE A 143 29.37 -18.11 -41.02
N ALA A 144 28.95 -16.93 -40.56
CA ALA A 144 28.52 -15.85 -41.46
C ALA A 144 29.66 -15.33 -42.35
N VAL A 145 30.87 -15.18 -41.78
CA VAL A 145 32.08 -14.82 -42.53
C VAL A 145 32.40 -15.89 -43.56
N LEU A 146 32.41 -17.18 -43.17
CA LEU A 146 32.67 -18.28 -44.10
C LEU A 146 31.62 -18.33 -45.23
N ALA A 147 30.34 -18.18 -44.91
CA ALA A 147 29.27 -18.14 -45.90
C ALA A 147 29.43 -16.94 -46.87
N SER A 148 29.76 -15.75 -46.35
CA SER A 148 30.02 -14.57 -47.17
C SER A 148 31.22 -14.78 -48.10
N VAL A 149 32.30 -15.39 -47.62
CA VAL A 149 33.47 -15.72 -48.42
C VAL A 149 33.11 -16.73 -49.50
N SER A 150 32.38 -17.79 -49.16
CA SER A 150 31.93 -18.80 -50.12
C SER A 150 31.05 -18.21 -51.22
N VAL A 151 30.10 -17.33 -50.88
CA VAL A 151 29.25 -16.66 -51.89
C VAL A 151 30.09 -15.72 -52.76
N GLY A 152 31.04 -14.99 -52.18
CA GLY A 152 31.99 -14.17 -52.94
C GLY A 152 32.82 -15.00 -53.93
N VAL A 153 33.33 -16.16 -53.51
CA VAL A 153 34.08 -17.09 -54.36
C VAL A 153 33.22 -17.68 -55.48
N VAL A 154 32.00 -18.13 -55.17
CA VAL A 154 31.07 -18.71 -56.16
C VAL A 154 30.69 -17.66 -57.20
N SER A 155 30.43 -16.44 -56.77
CA SER A 155 30.02 -15.38 -57.68
C SER A 155 31.19 -14.76 -58.46
N TRP A 156 32.42 -14.79 -57.91
CA TRP A 156 33.64 -14.52 -58.67
C TRP A 156 33.83 -15.55 -59.79
N PHE A 157 33.66 -16.84 -59.46
CA PHE A 157 33.75 -17.93 -60.43
C PHE A 157 32.69 -17.82 -61.54
N TYR A 158 31.44 -17.50 -61.19
CA TYR A 158 30.36 -17.32 -62.16
C TYR A 158 30.64 -16.16 -63.13
N GLN A 159 31.15 -15.02 -62.64
CA GLN A 159 31.45 -13.87 -63.49
C GLN A 159 32.66 -14.11 -64.40
N ASN A 160 33.69 -14.77 -63.89
CA ASN A 160 34.87 -15.14 -64.67
C ASN A 160 34.53 -16.12 -65.80
N LEU A 161 33.60 -17.06 -65.56
CA LEU A 161 33.19 -18.06 -66.56
C LEU A 161 32.17 -17.51 -67.58
N ALA A 162 31.30 -16.57 -67.17
CA ALA A 162 30.17 -16.13 -67.99
C ALA A 162 30.40 -14.81 -68.75
N ARG A 163 31.33 -13.93 -68.34
CA ARG A 163 31.48 -12.59 -68.93
C ARG A 163 32.87 -12.20 -69.42
N GLY A 164 33.92 -12.98 -69.14
CA GLY A 164 35.25 -12.82 -69.74
C GLY A 164 36.03 -11.54 -69.39
N GLU A 165 35.38 -10.47 -68.94
CA GLU A 165 36.00 -9.24 -68.47
C GLU A 165 35.48 -8.96 -67.06
N MET A 166 36.33 -9.19 -66.04
CA MET A 166 36.02 -8.80 -64.67
C MET A 166 36.39 -7.34 -64.45
N ASP A 167 35.39 -6.47 -64.56
CA ASP A 167 35.49 -5.11 -64.04
C ASP A 167 35.53 -5.15 -62.49
N LEU A 168 36.39 -4.32 -61.89
CA LEU A 168 36.59 -4.22 -60.44
C LEU A 168 35.26 -3.94 -59.71
N PHE A 169 34.36 -3.22 -60.39
CA PHE A 169 33.02 -2.90 -59.89
C PHE A 169 32.09 -4.12 -59.80
N ALA A 170 32.24 -5.09 -60.71
CA ALA A 170 31.46 -6.33 -60.69
C ALA A 170 31.87 -7.20 -59.49
N VAL A 171 33.17 -7.29 -59.21
CA VAL A 171 33.72 -7.97 -58.02
C VAL A 171 33.23 -7.30 -56.74
N PHE A 172 33.27 -5.96 -56.68
CA PHE A 172 32.80 -5.20 -55.53
C PHE A 172 31.31 -5.45 -55.24
N ARG A 173 30.45 -5.39 -56.27
CA ARG A 173 29.01 -5.64 -56.12
C ARG A 173 28.71 -7.03 -55.61
N VAL A 174 29.45 -8.03 -56.11
CA VAL A 174 29.32 -9.42 -55.68
C VAL A 174 29.65 -9.58 -54.20
N VAL A 175 30.79 -9.05 -53.78
CA VAL A 175 31.23 -9.13 -52.39
C VAL A 175 30.25 -8.40 -51.48
N LEU A 176 29.79 -7.21 -51.86
CA LEU A 176 28.83 -6.44 -51.10
C LEU A 176 27.45 -7.13 -50.99
N THR A 177 26.99 -7.76 -52.07
CA THR A 177 25.74 -8.54 -52.08
C THR A 177 25.85 -9.78 -51.19
N ALA A 178 26.98 -10.48 -51.25
CA ALA A 178 27.28 -11.63 -50.40
C ALA A 178 27.29 -11.27 -48.91
N LEU A 179 27.94 -10.15 -48.56
CA LEU A 179 28.04 -9.66 -47.18
C LEU A 179 26.67 -9.22 -46.65
N THR A 180 25.92 -8.46 -47.45
CA THR A 180 24.57 -8.00 -47.09
C THR A 180 23.62 -9.18 -46.91
N GLY A 181 23.60 -10.11 -47.86
CA GLY A 181 22.76 -11.30 -47.82
C GLY A 181 23.11 -12.21 -46.63
N GLY A 182 24.40 -12.49 -46.43
CA GLY A 182 24.88 -13.29 -45.30
C GLY A 182 24.51 -12.68 -43.95
N TYR A 183 24.59 -11.35 -43.83
CA TYR A 183 24.22 -10.64 -42.62
C TYR A 183 22.72 -10.69 -42.31
N VAL A 184 21.87 -10.55 -43.34
CA VAL A 184 20.41 -10.68 -43.19
C VAL A 184 20.02 -12.09 -42.72
N VAL A 185 20.61 -13.13 -43.32
CA VAL A 185 20.36 -14.53 -42.91
C VAL A 185 20.83 -14.77 -41.47
N TYR A 186 22.02 -14.28 -41.10
CA TYR A 186 22.52 -14.35 -39.73
C TYR A 186 21.54 -13.72 -38.72
N LEU A 187 21.00 -12.54 -39.04
CA LEU A 187 20.03 -11.86 -38.18
C LEU A 187 18.74 -12.65 -38.01
N LEU A 188 18.20 -13.21 -39.10
CA LEU A 188 17.00 -14.05 -39.03
C LEU A 188 17.21 -15.27 -38.13
N VAL A 189 18.33 -15.97 -38.28
CA VAL A 189 18.68 -17.12 -37.43
C VAL A 189 18.83 -16.68 -35.96
N ARG A 190 19.49 -15.55 -35.72
CA ARG A 190 19.69 -14.99 -34.37
C ARG A 190 18.37 -14.65 -33.69
N VAL A 191 17.45 -14.00 -34.39
CA VAL A 191 16.10 -13.66 -33.88
C VAL A 191 15.30 -14.92 -33.60
N LEU A 192 15.32 -15.90 -34.51
CA LEU A 192 14.57 -17.14 -34.36
C LEU A 192 15.07 -18.00 -33.19
N LEU A 193 16.39 -18.13 -33.03
CA LEU A 193 17.00 -18.82 -31.88
C LEU A 193 16.72 -18.11 -30.56
N ARG A 194 16.65 -16.78 -30.56
CA ARG A 194 16.32 -15.98 -29.37
C ARG A 194 14.86 -16.12 -28.99
N TRP A 195 13.97 -16.10 -29.98
CA TRP A 195 12.53 -16.30 -29.79
C TRP A 195 12.24 -17.67 -29.18
N ARG A 196 12.88 -18.73 -29.69
CA ARG A 196 12.72 -20.10 -29.16
C ARG A 196 13.23 -20.28 -27.72
N ARG A 197 14.18 -19.47 -27.25
CA ARG A 197 14.72 -19.55 -25.89
C ARG A 197 13.92 -18.78 -24.84
N MET A 198 12.97 -17.94 -25.25
CA MET A 198 12.14 -17.17 -24.31
C MET A 198 11.05 -18.07 -23.72
N LYS A 199 10.97 -18.16 -22.39
CA LYS A 199 9.87 -18.83 -21.68
C LYS A 199 8.53 -18.16 -22.02
N GLU A 200 7.45 -18.95 -21.98
CA GLU A 200 6.08 -18.59 -22.39
C GLU A 200 5.63 -17.20 -21.87
N HIS A 201 5.98 -16.85 -20.63
CA HIS A 201 5.58 -15.60 -19.98
C HIS A 201 6.37 -14.34 -20.41
N ARG A 202 7.40 -14.46 -21.26
CA ARG A 202 8.12 -13.33 -21.89
C ARG A 202 7.85 -13.19 -23.39
N LYS A 203 6.86 -13.92 -23.91
CA LYS A 203 6.34 -13.77 -25.27
C LYS A 203 5.42 -12.55 -25.42
N ASP A 204 5.22 -11.75 -24.38
CA ASP A 204 4.55 -10.46 -24.50
C ASP A 204 5.42 -9.50 -25.32
N VAL A 205 4.93 -9.22 -26.51
CA VAL A 205 5.40 -8.21 -27.47
C VAL A 205 5.71 -6.87 -26.78
N MET A 206 5.02 -6.58 -25.68
CA MET A 206 5.17 -5.39 -24.85
C MET A 206 6.53 -5.27 -24.14
N PHE A 207 7.15 -6.38 -23.71
CA PHE A 207 8.51 -6.32 -23.10
C PHE A 207 9.61 -6.20 -24.17
N LEU A 208 9.35 -6.71 -25.38
CA LEU A 208 10.24 -6.55 -26.52
C LEU A 208 10.22 -5.09 -27.00
N ALA A 209 9.04 -4.46 -27.09
CA ALA A 209 8.91 -3.06 -27.47
C ALA A 209 9.59 -2.11 -26.47
N MET A 210 9.36 -2.28 -25.17
CA MET A 210 9.89 -1.37 -24.14
C MET A 210 11.41 -1.46 -23.95
N ARG A 211 12.00 -2.65 -24.11
CA ARG A 211 13.44 -2.87 -23.86
C ARG A 211 14.33 -2.64 -25.08
N TYR A 212 13.79 -2.72 -26.30
CA TYR A 212 14.54 -2.59 -27.56
C TYR A 212 14.48 -1.22 -28.23
N TRP A 213 13.64 -0.31 -27.74
CA TRP A 213 13.66 1.11 -28.15
C TRP A 213 14.79 1.93 -27.48
N GLY A 214 15.74 1.28 -26.80
CA GLY A 214 16.94 1.93 -26.30
C GLY A 214 17.90 2.24 -27.44
N VAL A 215 17.80 3.47 -27.96
CA VAL A 215 18.52 4.02 -29.13
C VAL A 215 20.07 3.87 -29.08
N LEU A 216 20.67 3.53 -27.92
CA LEU A 216 22.12 3.48 -27.73
C LEU A 216 22.73 2.12 -27.32
N ARG A 217 22.00 1.00 -27.40
CA ARG A 217 22.65 -0.31 -27.20
C ARG A 217 23.10 -0.91 -28.54
N PRO A 218 24.39 -1.25 -28.71
CA PRO A 218 24.92 -1.83 -29.96
C PRO A 218 24.33 -3.20 -30.31
N ASP A 219 23.61 -3.83 -29.38
CA ASP A 219 22.92 -5.12 -29.57
C ASP A 219 21.40 -4.97 -29.69
N SER A 220 20.91 -3.75 -29.96
CA SER A 220 19.50 -3.46 -30.19
C SER A 220 19.07 -3.88 -31.61
N VAL A 221 17.85 -4.40 -31.73
CA VAL A 221 17.23 -4.74 -33.03
C VAL A 221 17.16 -3.51 -33.94
N PHE A 222 16.95 -2.33 -33.37
CA PHE A 222 16.95 -1.06 -34.10
C PHE A 222 18.28 -0.80 -34.83
N SER A 223 19.42 -0.96 -34.15
CA SER A 223 20.74 -0.78 -34.76
C SER A 223 20.96 -1.72 -35.95
N HIS A 224 20.45 -2.95 -35.88
CA HIS A 224 20.54 -3.92 -36.98
C HIS A 224 19.65 -3.54 -38.16
N VAL A 225 18.43 -3.03 -37.90
CA VAL A 225 17.52 -2.55 -38.96
C VAL A 225 18.11 -1.33 -39.68
N VAL A 226 18.67 -0.37 -38.93
CA VAL A 226 19.37 0.78 -39.50
C VAL A 226 20.55 0.32 -40.36
N LEU A 227 21.34 -0.64 -39.87
CA LEU A 227 22.48 -1.16 -40.63
C LEU A 227 22.05 -1.87 -41.92
N ILE A 228 20.96 -2.66 -41.91
CA ILE A 228 20.38 -3.24 -43.12
C ILE A 228 19.91 -2.14 -44.09
N MET A 229 19.28 -1.08 -43.58
CA MET A 229 18.84 0.04 -44.40
C MET A 229 20.02 0.75 -45.08
N VAL A 230 21.12 0.97 -44.34
CA VAL A 230 22.36 1.56 -44.87
C VAL A 230 22.99 0.64 -45.92
N LEU A 231 23.10 -0.66 -45.66
CA LEU A 231 23.62 -1.63 -46.64
C LEU A 231 22.74 -1.73 -47.88
N GLY A 232 21.41 -1.71 -47.72
CA GLY A 232 20.46 -1.69 -48.83
C GLY A 232 20.58 -0.41 -49.66
N LEU A 233 20.80 0.74 -49.02
CA LEU A 233 21.04 2.01 -49.70
C LEU A 233 22.36 1.99 -50.48
N LEU A 234 23.44 1.50 -49.87
CA LEU A 234 24.73 1.31 -50.55
C LEU A 234 24.60 0.34 -51.73
N MET A 235 23.87 -0.77 -51.56
CA MET A 235 23.61 -1.73 -52.63
C MET A 235 22.80 -1.10 -53.77
N GLY A 236 21.76 -0.31 -53.47
CA GLY A 236 20.97 0.41 -54.45
C GLY A 236 21.80 1.42 -55.25
N LEU A 237 22.69 2.15 -54.55
CA LEU A 237 23.60 3.14 -55.14
C LEU A 237 24.64 2.48 -56.06
N VAL A 238 25.13 1.29 -55.71
CA VAL A 238 26.07 0.49 -56.51
C VAL A 238 25.38 -0.25 -57.67
N ALA A 239 24.11 -0.63 -57.51
CA ALA A 239 23.34 -1.35 -58.52
C ALA A 239 22.81 -0.44 -59.64
N PHE A 240 22.49 0.83 -59.35
CA PHE A 240 21.88 1.77 -60.30
C PHE A 240 22.63 3.12 -60.35
N PRO A 241 23.78 3.19 -61.04
CA PRO A 241 24.58 4.43 -61.14
C PRO A 241 23.85 5.58 -61.85
N GLY A 242 22.79 5.31 -62.63
CA GLY A 242 21.97 6.35 -63.26
C GLY A 242 21.09 7.16 -62.29
N VAL A 243 20.81 6.63 -61.09
CA VAL A 243 20.02 7.34 -60.07
C VAL A 243 20.84 8.42 -59.39
N LEU A 244 22.16 8.21 -59.23
CA LEU A 244 23.11 9.22 -58.73
C LEU A 244 23.12 10.49 -59.59
N ALA A 245 22.81 10.40 -60.90
CA ALA A 245 22.78 11.56 -61.79
C ALA A 245 21.60 12.53 -61.53
N HIS A 246 20.57 12.09 -60.80
CA HIS A 246 19.35 12.87 -60.53
C HIS A 246 19.24 13.36 -59.07
N VAL A 247 20.21 13.01 -58.21
CA VAL A 247 20.27 13.48 -56.81
C VAL A 247 21.01 14.83 -56.77
N PRO A 248 20.53 15.84 -56.03
CA PRO A 248 21.25 17.12 -55.90
C PRO A 248 22.63 16.88 -55.25
N GLY A 249 23.71 17.19 -55.98
CA GLY A 249 25.11 16.86 -55.61
C GLY A 249 25.70 15.63 -56.34
N GLY A 250 24.88 14.92 -57.10
CA GLY A 250 25.26 13.81 -57.97
C GLY A 250 26.42 14.05 -58.95
N PRO A 251 26.52 15.20 -59.65
CA PRO A 251 27.61 15.43 -60.60
C PRO A 251 28.98 15.63 -59.95
N GLU A 252 29.05 16.11 -58.70
CA GLU A 252 30.32 16.22 -57.97
C GLU A 252 30.81 14.85 -57.46
N LEU A 253 29.90 14.03 -56.93
CA LEU A 253 30.20 12.64 -56.57
C LEU A 253 30.63 11.81 -57.78
N MET A 254 29.99 12.02 -58.93
CA MET A 254 30.35 11.34 -60.18
C MET A 254 31.74 11.76 -60.67
N LYS A 255 32.10 13.05 -60.54
CA LYS A 255 33.47 13.54 -60.83
C LYS A 255 34.51 12.95 -59.89
N VAL A 256 34.24 12.89 -58.58
CA VAL A 256 35.16 12.27 -57.60
C VAL A 256 35.37 10.78 -57.88
N ILE A 257 34.32 10.08 -58.30
CA ILE A 257 34.41 8.67 -58.70
C ILE A 257 35.16 8.51 -60.03
N GLN A 258 34.95 9.41 -61.00
CA GLN A 258 35.68 9.43 -62.28
C GLN A 258 37.16 9.79 -62.13
N ASP A 259 37.50 10.74 -61.26
CA ASP A 259 38.88 11.17 -61.00
C ASP A 259 39.66 10.11 -60.21
N MET A 260 39.01 9.36 -59.30
CA MET A 260 39.64 8.22 -58.64
C MET A 260 39.82 7.00 -59.56
N PHE A 261 38.96 6.84 -60.58
CA PHE A 261 38.97 5.67 -61.46
C PHE A 261 38.87 6.09 -62.95
N PRO A 262 39.97 6.60 -63.54
CA PRO A 262 40.00 7.18 -64.88
C PRO A 262 39.85 6.15 -66.03
N HIS A 263 39.63 4.87 -65.74
CA HIS A 263 39.47 3.81 -66.74
C HIS A 263 38.02 3.34 -66.91
N ILE A 264 37.08 3.98 -66.23
CA ILE A 264 35.65 3.66 -66.31
C ILE A 264 35.00 4.59 -67.34
N ARG A 265 34.58 4.04 -68.50
CA ARG A 265 33.57 4.68 -69.35
C ARG A 265 32.21 4.12 -68.96
N PHE A 266 31.33 5.02 -68.51
CA PHE A 266 29.92 4.73 -68.25
C PHE A 266 29.16 4.42 -69.54
#